data_AF-A0A9C8GMX0-F1
#
_entry.id   AF-A0A9C8GMX0-F1
#
_cell.length_a   1.000
_cell.length_b   1.000
_cell.length_c   1.000
_cell.angle_alpha   90.00
_cell.angle_beta   90.00
_cell.angle_gamma   90.00
#
_symmetry.space_group_name_H-M   'P 1'
#
loop_
_entity.id
_entity.type
_entity.pdbx_description
1 polymer ?
#
loop_
_entity_poly.entity_id
_entity_poly.type
_entity_poly.pdbx_seq_one_letter_code
_entity_poly.pdbx_strand_id
1 'polypeptide(L)'
;MEYFTVPQSASGFLDAGGALAAHAKATPDMYGVELERGIAELVNEATSFRFDGSDLMPGEVGGGSFWKGMTDWVSGAADLDTVLAEIDASWPR
;
A
#
# COMPACT_ATOMS: atom_id res chain seq x y z
N MET A 1 14.42 14.51 -21.17
CA MET A 1 14.54 13.75 -19.90
C MET A 1 14.22 14.61 -18.69
N GLU A 2 14.55 15.91 -18.68
CA GLU A 2 14.28 16.84 -17.56
C GLU A 2 12.80 16.97 -17.18
N TYR A 3 11.87 16.79 -18.12
CA TYR A 3 10.43 16.84 -17.80
C TYR A 3 10.03 15.83 -16.71
N PHE A 4 10.57 14.61 -16.72
CA PHE A 4 10.22 13.58 -15.74
C PHE A 4 10.84 13.81 -14.35
N THR A 5 11.63 14.87 -14.17
CA THR A 5 12.23 15.25 -12.89
C THR A 5 11.52 16.39 -12.20
N VAL A 6 10.37 16.86 -12.73
CA VAL A 6 9.54 17.89 -12.09
C VAL A 6 8.16 17.31 -11.75
N PRO A 7 7.48 17.77 -10.69
CA PRO A 7 6.20 17.19 -10.28
C PRO A 7 5.11 17.34 -11.36
N GLN A 8 5.24 18.33 -12.25
CA GLN A 8 4.34 18.55 -13.38
C GLN A 8 4.28 17.36 -14.34
N SER A 9 5.30 16.48 -14.39
CA SER A 9 5.20 15.28 -15.23
C SER A 9 4.09 14.31 -14.81
N ALA A 10 3.65 14.39 -13.56
CA ALA A 10 2.57 13.58 -13.02
C ALA A 10 1.21 14.30 -12.99
N SER A 11 1.14 15.60 -13.35
CA SER A 11 -0.05 16.43 -13.11
C SER A 11 -1.34 15.86 -13.70
N GLY A 12 -1.27 15.23 -14.88
CA GLY A 12 -2.44 14.59 -15.49
C GLY A 12 -3.03 13.47 -14.62
N PHE A 13 -2.20 12.71 -13.91
CA PHE A 13 -2.66 11.68 -12.98
C PHE A 13 -3.11 12.27 -11.64
N LEU A 14 -2.44 13.30 -11.14
CA LEU A 14 -2.82 13.93 -9.87
C LEU A 14 -4.15 14.69 -10.00
N ASP A 15 -4.38 15.33 -11.15
CA ASP A 15 -5.63 16.05 -11.43
C ASP A 15 -6.80 15.09 -11.68
N ALA A 16 -6.60 14.07 -12.52
CA ALA A 16 -7.65 13.10 -12.84
C ALA A 16 -7.92 12.07 -11.73
N GLY A 17 -6.95 11.89 -10.83
CA GLY A 17 -6.94 10.86 -9.80
C GLY A 17 -6.27 9.55 -10.23
N GLY A 18 -6.00 8.70 -9.24
CA GLY A 18 -5.38 7.38 -9.40
C GLY A 18 -3.87 7.35 -9.19
N ALA A 19 -3.27 8.43 -8.66
CA ALA A 19 -1.84 8.45 -8.36
C ALA A 19 -1.53 9.29 -7.12
N LEU A 20 -0.50 8.86 -6.38
CA LEU A 20 0.16 9.68 -5.36
C LEU A 20 1.53 10.09 -5.88
N ALA A 21 1.85 11.37 -5.75
CA ALA A 21 3.13 11.90 -6.18
C ALA A 21 4.26 11.46 -5.23
N ALA A 22 5.26 10.76 -5.76
CA ALA A 22 6.49 10.45 -5.02
C ALA A 22 7.47 11.64 -4.97
N HIS A 23 7.22 12.68 -5.77
CA HIS A 23 8.13 13.82 -5.91
C HIS A 23 7.97 14.81 -4.75
N ALA A 24 9.05 15.12 -4.03
CA ALA A 24 9.02 15.95 -2.81
C ALA A 24 8.53 17.41 -3.00
N LYS A 25 8.48 17.90 -4.23
CA LYS A 25 7.93 19.23 -4.57
C LYS A 25 6.48 19.19 -5.07
N ALA A 26 5.85 18.03 -5.09
CA ALA A 26 4.42 17.96 -5.36
C ALA A 26 3.66 18.50 -4.14
N THR A 27 2.60 19.24 -4.39
CA THR A 27 1.82 19.92 -3.35
C THR A 27 0.35 19.47 -3.40
N PRO A 28 -0.40 19.54 -2.29
CA PRO A 28 -1.80 19.08 -2.24
C PRO A 28 -2.73 19.75 -3.28
N ASP A 29 -2.44 20.98 -3.68
CA ASP A 29 -3.21 21.70 -4.71
C ASP A 29 -3.09 21.09 -6.12
N MET A 30 -2.09 20.23 -6.35
CA MET A 30 -1.96 19.49 -7.61
C MET A 30 -2.98 18.36 -7.75
N TYR A 31 -3.67 17.99 -6.67
CA TYR A 31 -4.65 16.90 -6.67
C TYR A 31 -6.04 17.45 -6.96
N GLY A 32 -6.65 16.98 -8.05
CA GLY A 32 -8.00 17.38 -8.47
C GLY A 32 -9.12 16.64 -7.72
N VAL A 33 -8.80 15.47 -7.13
CA VAL A 33 -9.73 14.66 -6.33
C VAL A 33 -9.51 14.95 -4.84
N GLU A 34 -10.55 15.41 -4.16
CA GLU A 34 -10.49 15.80 -2.73
C GLU A 34 -10.03 14.66 -1.81
N LEU A 35 -10.49 13.44 -2.06
CA LEU A 35 -10.05 12.26 -1.30
C LEU A 35 -8.54 12.04 -1.41
N GLU A 36 -8.01 12.14 -2.63
CA GLU A 36 -6.58 11.93 -2.88
C GLU A 36 -5.73 13.07 -2.34
N ARG A 37 -6.24 14.31 -2.39
CA ARG A 37 -5.64 15.45 -1.70
C ARG A 37 -5.48 15.18 -0.20
N GLY A 38 -6.54 14.72 0.46
CA GLY A 38 -6.50 14.37 1.88
C GLY A 38 -5.52 13.23 2.18
N ILE A 39 -5.43 12.22 1.31
CA ILE A 39 -4.42 11.15 1.44
C ILE A 39 -3.00 11.72 1.29
N ALA A 40 -2.77 12.62 0.33
CA ALA A 40 -1.47 13.25 0.13
C ALA A 40 -1.02 14.10 1.32
N GLU A 41 -1.94 14.81 1.97
CA GLU A 41 -1.69 15.53 3.23
C GLU A 41 -1.29 14.57 4.36
N LEU A 42 -2.05 13.48 4.56
CA LEU A 42 -1.72 12.46 5.56
C LEU A 42 -0.34 11.84 5.34
N VAL A 43 0.02 11.53 4.09
CA VAL A 43 1.33 10.99 3.74
C VAL A 43 2.44 12.01 4.00
N ASN A 44 2.22 13.28 3.70
CA ASN A 44 3.20 14.35 3.90
C ASN A 44 3.47 14.63 5.39
N GLU A 45 2.46 14.45 6.26
CA GLU A 45 2.59 14.62 7.71
C GLU A 45 3.02 13.35 8.44
N ALA A 46 3.05 12.20 7.75
CA ALA A 46 3.39 10.92 8.36
C ALA A 46 4.83 10.92 8.89
N THR A 47 5.01 10.53 10.15
CA THR A 47 6.35 10.35 10.75
C THR A 47 7.00 9.02 10.34
N SER A 48 6.24 8.13 9.73
CA SER A 48 6.70 6.82 9.25
C SER A 48 5.88 6.37 8.06
N PHE A 49 6.57 5.73 7.10
CA PHE A 49 5.97 5.04 5.98
C PHE A 49 6.51 3.60 5.95
N ARG A 50 5.65 2.61 5.70
CA ARG A 50 5.98 1.18 5.66
C ARG A 50 5.23 0.50 4.54
N PHE A 51 5.83 -0.53 3.96
CA PHE A 51 5.10 -1.50 3.13
C PHE A 51 4.18 -2.34 4.01
N ASP A 52 3.17 -2.97 3.40
CA ASP A 52 2.31 -3.92 4.10
C ASP A 52 3.18 -5.02 4.74
N GLY A 53 2.78 -5.53 5.90
CA GLY A 53 3.47 -6.63 6.55
C GLY A 53 3.59 -7.86 5.64
N SER A 54 2.56 -8.17 4.84
CA SER A 54 2.62 -9.28 3.88
C SER A 54 3.61 -9.04 2.75
N ASP A 55 3.82 -7.78 2.35
CA ASP A 55 4.80 -7.44 1.30
C ASP A 55 6.24 -7.67 1.76
N LEU A 56 6.47 -7.70 3.09
CA LEU A 56 7.79 -7.95 3.69
C LEU A 56 8.03 -9.44 3.98
N MET A 57 7.05 -10.31 3.79
CA MET A 57 7.19 -11.75 3.96
C MET A 57 7.73 -12.42 2.67
N PRO A 58 8.26 -13.66 2.74
CA PRO A 58 8.49 -14.46 1.53
C PRO A 58 7.22 -14.53 0.67
N GLY A 59 7.35 -14.56 -0.65
CA GLY A 59 6.20 -14.46 -1.56
C GLY A 59 5.17 -15.57 -1.35
N GLU A 60 5.63 -16.78 -1.05
CA GLU A 60 4.81 -17.95 -0.70
C GLU A 60 4.05 -17.78 0.62
N VAL A 61 4.52 -16.90 1.51
CA VAL A 61 3.87 -16.57 2.78
C VAL A 61 2.94 -15.38 2.59
N GLY A 62 3.47 -14.21 2.25
CA GLY A 62 2.73 -12.94 2.21
C GLY A 62 1.57 -12.96 1.21
N GLY A 63 1.88 -13.25 -0.06
CA GLY A 63 0.87 -13.39 -1.11
C GLY A 63 0.19 -14.77 -1.14
N GLY A 64 0.66 -15.72 -0.32
CA GLY A 64 0.17 -17.10 -0.28
C GLY A 64 -0.61 -17.39 1.00
N SER A 65 0.04 -18.09 1.94
CA SER A 65 -0.61 -18.58 3.16
C SER A 65 -1.23 -17.46 4.00
N PHE A 66 -0.56 -16.31 4.14
CA PHE A 66 -1.06 -15.17 4.89
C PHE A 66 -2.32 -14.59 4.26
N TRP A 67 -2.29 -14.26 2.97
CA TRP A 67 -3.45 -13.71 2.26
C TRP A 67 -4.68 -14.64 2.35
N LYS A 68 -4.49 -15.94 2.07
CA LYS A 68 -5.56 -16.93 2.17
C LYS A 68 -6.07 -17.04 3.60
N GLY A 69 -5.16 -17.22 4.55
CA GLY A 69 -5.49 -17.41 5.97
C GLY A 69 -6.29 -16.25 6.55
N MET A 70 -5.86 -15.01 6.30
CA MET A 70 -6.58 -13.82 6.78
C MET A 70 -7.96 -13.69 6.13
N THR A 71 -8.12 -14.06 4.86
CA THR A 71 -9.42 -14.10 4.18
C THR A 71 -10.36 -15.15 4.79
N ASP A 72 -9.83 -16.35 5.06
CA ASP A 72 -10.59 -17.44 5.69
C ASP A 72 -11.01 -17.07 7.12
N TRP A 73 -10.15 -16.40 7.88
CA TRP A 73 -10.48 -15.93 9.22
C TRP A 73 -11.59 -14.87 9.22
N VAL A 74 -11.44 -13.81 8.41
CA VAL A 74 -12.41 -12.70 8.35
C VAL A 74 -13.78 -13.17 7.83
N SER A 75 -13.79 -14.14 6.91
CA SER A 75 -15.04 -14.74 6.41
C SER A 75 -15.67 -15.76 7.37
N GLY A 76 -14.95 -16.19 8.41
CA GLY A 76 -15.38 -17.22 9.35
C GLY A 76 -15.25 -18.65 8.82
N ALA A 77 -14.52 -18.86 7.72
CA ALA A 77 -14.22 -20.18 7.18
C ALA A 77 -13.20 -20.96 8.03
N ALA A 78 -12.36 -20.25 8.80
CA ALA A 78 -11.42 -20.82 9.76
C ALA A 78 -11.32 -19.94 11.01
N ASP A 79 -10.94 -20.55 12.15
CA ASP A 79 -10.62 -19.79 13.37
C ASP A 79 -9.20 -19.21 13.32
N LEU A 80 -8.96 -18.20 14.16
CA LEU A 80 -7.69 -17.46 14.17
C LEU A 80 -6.49 -18.36 14.52
N ASP A 81 -6.64 -19.27 15.48
CA ASP A 81 -5.52 -20.09 15.96
C ASP A 81 -5.06 -21.06 14.87
N THR A 82 -6.00 -21.68 14.15
CA THR A 82 -5.72 -22.52 12.98
C THR A 82 -4.98 -21.72 11.90
N VAL A 83 -5.51 -20.54 11.54
CA VAL A 83 -4.92 -19.68 10.50
C VAL A 83 -3.49 -19.27 10.85
N LEU A 84 -3.24 -18.84 12.09
CA LEU A 84 -1.90 -18.42 12.51
C LEU A 84 -0.89 -19.57 12.48
N ALA A 85 -1.30 -20.77 12.90
CA ALA A 85 -0.43 -21.95 12.88
C ALA A 85 -0.07 -22.37 11.44
N GLU A 86 -1.02 -22.30 10.51
CA GLU A 86 -0.78 -22.60 9.09
C GLU A 86 0.17 -21.59 8.43
N ILE A 87 0.03 -20.30 8.73
CA ILE A 87 0.92 -19.26 8.22
C ILE A 87 2.34 -19.47 8.76
N ASP A 88 2.51 -19.71 10.06
CA ASP A 88 3.82 -19.94 10.67
C ASP A 88 4.52 -21.17 10.04
N ALA A 89 3.78 -22.26 9.85
CA ALA A 89 4.29 -23.49 9.23
C ALA A 89 4.74 -23.33 7.77
N SER A 90 4.26 -22.29 7.08
CA SER A 90 4.56 -22.04 5.67
C SER A 90 5.89 -21.31 5.41
N TRP A 91 6.57 -20.84 6.47
CA TRP A 91 7.84 -20.13 6.31
C TRP A 91 8.95 -21.03 5.73
N PRO A 92 9.75 -20.52 4.78
CA PRO A 92 10.92 -21.23 4.26
C PRO A 92 11.96 -21.52 5.35
N ARG A 93 12.66 -22.65 5.21
CA ARG A 93 13.71 -23.10 6.14
C ARG A 93 15.10 -23.03 5.52
#